data_AF-A0A8S9FCY5-F1
#
_entry.id   AF-A0A8S9FCY5-F1
#
_cell.length_a   1.000
_cell.length_b   1.000
_cell.length_c   1.000
_cell.angle_alpha   90.00
_cell.angle_beta   90.00
_cell.angle_gamma   90.00
#
_symmetry.space_group_name_H-M   'P 1'
#
loop_
_entity.id
_entity.type
_entity.pdbx_description
1 polymer ?
#
loop_
_entity_poly.entity_id
_entity_poly.type
_entity_poly.pdbx_seq_one_letter_code
_entity_poly.pdbx_strand_id
1 'polypeptide(L)'
;MSRSSQYTGGPGIPSFDCSKEYVPLIETNLCFHVDLIQLLLHKEVYYPKIYLEAEYYFQGYWIGVVGGFFANVTERYLEMEREYATLRRRHAEKVSERYGAFREERFLKGEFGGRGSRRRAFVTHFTGCQPCSGDHNPSYDGDTCWNEMIRALNFADNQVMRAYGYVHTDLSKTSPLQPLPFDYPDETW
;
A
#
# COMPACT_ATOMS: atom_id res chain seq x y z
N MET A 1 -40.40 -1.34 11.01
CA MET A 1 -40.16 -0.49 9.82
C MET A 1 -38.66 -0.30 9.67
N SER A 2 -38.01 -1.28 9.03
CA SER A 2 -36.59 -1.31 8.72
C SER A 2 -36.32 -0.39 7.53
N ARG A 3 -35.49 0.65 7.73
CA ARG A 3 -34.95 1.41 6.60
C ARG A 3 -33.78 0.62 6.01
N SER A 4 -34.02 0.03 4.85
CA SER A 4 -33.00 -0.53 3.96
C SER A 4 -32.02 0.57 3.55
N SER A 5 -30.74 0.41 3.87
CA SER A 5 -29.67 1.28 3.38
C SER A 5 -29.34 0.87 1.95
N GLN A 6 -30.10 1.38 0.99
CA GLN A 6 -29.79 1.21 -0.44
C GLN A 6 -28.70 2.21 -0.81
N TYR A 7 -27.49 1.73 -1.12
CA TYR A 7 -26.46 2.57 -1.72
C TYR A 7 -26.75 2.65 -3.23
N THR A 8 -27.38 3.74 -3.67
CA THR A 8 -27.61 4.01 -5.09
C THR A 8 -26.34 4.61 -5.69
N GLY A 9 -25.46 3.77 -6.23
CA GLY A 9 -24.43 4.23 -7.15
C GLY A 9 -25.07 4.86 -8.40
N GLY A 10 -24.44 5.90 -8.96
CA GLY A 10 -24.90 6.57 -10.18
C GLY A 10 -25.03 5.65 -11.41
N PRO A 11 -25.56 6.17 -12.53
CA PRO A 11 -26.01 5.36 -13.65
C PRO A 11 -24.86 4.55 -14.27
N GLY A 12 -25.00 3.22 -14.25
CA GLY A 12 -24.04 2.25 -14.76
C GLY A 12 -23.35 1.38 -13.69
N ILE A 13 -23.58 1.64 -12.40
CA ILE A 13 -23.08 0.80 -11.31
C ILE A 13 -24.17 -0.21 -10.92
N PRO A 14 -23.92 -1.52 -10.95
CA PRO A 14 -24.86 -2.51 -10.43
C PRO A 14 -25.19 -2.19 -8.97
N SER A 15 -26.48 -2.04 -8.64
CA SER A 15 -26.95 -1.87 -7.27
C SER A 15 -26.78 -3.20 -6.52
N PHE A 16 -25.78 -3.28 -5.66
CA PHE A 16 -25.59 -4.42 -4.77
C PHE A 16 -26.49 -4.25 -3.54
N ASP A 17 -27.47 -5.15 -3.42
CA ASP A 17 -28.35 -5.22 -2.27
C ASP A 17 -27.82 -6.27 -1.28
N CYS A 18 -27.00 -5.81 -0.32
CA CYS A 18 -26.44 -6.67 0.73
C CYS A 18 -27.50 -7.21 1.71
N SER A 19 -28.79 -6.88 1.55
CA SER A 19 -29.87 -7.27 2.46
C SER A 19 -30.71 -8.47 1.97
N LYS A 20 -30.37 -9.09 0.84
CA LYS A 20 -31.07 -10.30 0.37
C LYS A 20 -30.43 -11.56 0.92
N GLU A 21 -31.26 -12.38 1.56
CA GLU A 21 -30.95 -13.64 2.26
C GLU A 21 -30.39 -14.77 1.35
N TYR A 22 -30.11 -14.48 0.07
CA TYR A 22 -29.56 -15.41 -0.91
C TYR A 22 -28.56 -14.67 -1.81
N VAL A 23 -27.42 -14.29 -1.23
CA VAL A 23 -26.22 -13.97 -2.01
C VAL A 23 -25.50 -15.32 -2.23
N PRO A 24 -25.34 -15.80 -3.47
CA PRO A 24 -24.59 -17.04 -3.74
C PRO A 24 -23.20 -16.94 -3.12
N LEU A 25 -22.71 -18.04 -2.53
CA LEU A 25 -21.43 -18.18 -1.81
C LEU A 25 -20.15 -17.72 -2.55
N ILE A 26 -20.27 -17.23 -3.78
CA ILE A 26 -19.19 -16.66 -4.60
C ILE A 26 -19.14 -15.12 -4.46
N GLU A 27 -20.26 -14.46 -4.14
CA GLU A 27 -20.36 -13.00 -3.95
C GLU A 27 -20.22 -12.55 -2.48
N THR A 28 -20.07 -13.49 -1.54
CA THR A 28 -19.99 -13.24 -0.09
C THR A 28 -18.74 -12.48 0.36
N ASN A 29 -17.69 -12.40 -0.47
CA ASN A 29 -16.47 -11.67 -0.11
C ASN A 29 -16.62 -10.15 -0.13
N LEU A 30 -17.66 -9.59 -0.78
CA LEU A 30 -17.89 -8.15 -0.84
C LEU A 30 -18.60 -7.59 0.40
N CYS A 31 -19.23 -8.43 1.22
CA CYS A 31 -20.08 -7.98 2.34
C CYS A 31 -19.36 -7.90 3.70
N PHE A 32 -18.28 -8.65 3.95
CA PHE A 32 -17.64 -8.66 5.28
C PHE A 32 -17.19 -7.28 5.76
N HIS A 33 -16.66 -6.43 4.87
CA HIS A 33 -16.27 -5.08 5.23
C HIS A 33 -17.48 -4.21 5.61
N VAL A 34 -18.62 -4.38 4.92
CA VAL A 34 -19.87 -3.66 5.21
C VAL A 34 -20.51 -4.17 6.50
N ASP A 35 -20.48 -5.48 6.72
CA ASP A 35 -20.99 -6.11 7.95
C ASP A 35 -20.19 -5.66 9.17
N LEU A 36 -18.86 -5.54 9.04
CA LEU A 36 -18.01 -4.97 10.09
C LEU A 36 -18.39 -3.51 10.36
N ILE A 37 -18.61 -2.69 9.32
CA ILE A 37 -19.06 -1.30 9.48
C ILE A 37 -20.41 -1.26 10.21
N GLN A 38 -21.33 -2.16 9.89
CA GLN A 38 -22.62 -2.25 10.56
C GLN A 38 -22.46 -2.63 12.04
N LEU A 39 -21.58 -3.58 12.37
CA LEU A 39 -21.23 -3.93 13.76
C LEU A 39 -20.63 -2.73 14.51
N LEU A 40 -19.78 -1.95 13.83
CA LEU A 40 -19.19 -0.73 14.38
C LEU A 40 -20.24 0.34 14.72
N LEU A 41 -21.43 0.33 14.10
CA LEU A 41 -22.52 1.22 14.52
C LEU A 41 -23.01 0.92 15.96
N HIS A 42 -22.81 -0.31 16.46
CA HIS A 42 -23.08 -0.69 17.85
C HIS A 42 -21.88 -0.38 18.76
N LYS A 43 -21.54 0.91 18.82
CA LYS A 43 -20.30 1.42 19.45
C LYS A 43 -20.08 0.91 20.88
N GLU A 44 -21.11 0.98 21.72
CA GLU A 44 -20.99 0.63 23.15
C GLU A 44 -20.55 -0.82 23.40
N VAL A 45 -20.81 -1.72 22.45
CA VAL A 45 -20.50 -3.15 22.59
C VAL A 45 -19.12 -3.48 22.03
N TYR A 46 -18.78 -2.91 20.87
CA TYR A 46 -17.64 -3.36 20.07
C TYR A 46 -16.47 -2.37 20.01
N TYR A 47 -16.71 -1.05 20.05
CA TYR A 47 -15.63 -0.06 19.93
C TYR A 47 -14.54 -0.18 20.98
N PRO A 48 -14.82 -0.47 22.27
CA PRO A 48 -13.77 -0.60 23.28
C PRO A 48 -12.75 -1.71 22.99
N LYS A 49 -13.05 -2.62 22.07
CA LYS A 49 -12.17 -3.75 21.67
C LYS A 49 -11.55 -3.57 20.28
N ILE A 50 -11.85 -2.46 19.59
CA ILE A 50 -11.44 -2.23 18.21
C ILE A 50 -10.56 -0.98 18.15
N TYR A 51 -9.36 -1.16 17.61
CA TYR A 51 -8.47 -0.06 17.29
C TYR A 51 -8.55 0.22 15.79
N LEU A 52 -9.02 1.43 15.43
CA LEU A 52 -9.07 1.89 14.05
C LEU A 52 -7.76 2.61 13.72
N GLU A 53 -6.84 1.89 13.06
CA GLU A 53 -5.55 2.42 12.63
C GLU A 53 -5.70 3.38 11.43
N ALA A 54 -5.17 4.59 11.58
CA ALA A 54 -5.21 5.64 10.55
C ALA A 54 -3.94 6.52 10.53
N GLU A 55 -2.95 6.25 11.38
CA GLU A 55 -1.69 7.00 11.46
C GLU A 55 -0.72 6.62 10.34
N TYR A 56 -0.89 5.44 9.76
CA TYR A 56 -0.19 4.99 8.56
C TYR A 56 -1.08 4.17 7.63
N TYR A 57 -0.60 3.92 6.42
CA TYR A 57 -1.29 3.06 5.45
C TYR A 57 -1.20 1.59 5.84
N PHE A 58 -1.91 1.19 6.91
CA PHE A 58 -2.11 -0.22 7.24
C PHE A 58 -2.81 -0.95 6.09
N GLN A 59 -3.76 -0.28 5.43
CA GLN A 59 -4.46 -0.71 4.22
C GLN A 59 -4.57 0.50 3.26
N GLY A 60 -3.59 0.71 2.38
CA GLY A 60 -3.58 1.83 1.44
C GLY A 60 -4.31 1.50 0.14
N TYR A 61 -5.30 2.30 -0.24
CA TYR A 61 -5.94 2.18 -1.55
C TYR A 61 -4.93 2.46 -2.67
N TRP A 62 -4.71 1.48 -3.56
CA TRP A 62 -3.60 1.48 -4.50
C TRP A 62 -3.50 2.76 -5.35
N ILE A 63 -4.60 3.32 -5.85
CA ILE A 63 -4.58 4.56 -6.63
C ILE A 63 -3.92 5.72 -5.86
N GLY A 64 -4.14 5.80 -4.55
CA GLY A 64 -3.53 6.81 -3.69
C GLY A 64 -2.04 6.59 -3.41
N VAL A 65 -1.54 5.37 -3.66
CA VAL A 65 -0.20 4.90 -3.27
C VAL A 65 0.74 4.70 -4.47
N VAL A 66 0.26 4.25 -5.63
CA VAL A 66 1.17 3.85 -6.74
C VAL A 66 1.61 4.98 -7.66
N GLY A 67 0.87 6.11 -7.69
CA GLY A 67 1.11 7.24 -8.60
C GLY A 67 2.45 7.95 -8.35
N GLY A 68 2.45 9.29 -8.26
CA GLY A 68 3.66 10.05 -7.92
C GLY A 68 4.25 9.72 -6.52
N PHE A 69 3.50 8.98 -5.71
CA PHE A 69 3.89 8.63 -4.34
C PHE A 69 5.13 7.74 -4.28
N PHE A 70 5.29 6.71 -5.12
CA PHE A 70 6.49 5.88 -5.10
C PHE A 70 7.77 6.66 -5.40
N ALA A 71 7.73 7.60 -6.35
CA ALA A 71 8.88 8.46 -6.64
C ALA A 71 9.20 9.37 -5.45
N ASN A 72 8.19 10.03 -4.88
CA ASN A 72 8.36 10.91 -3.71
C ASN A 72 8.92 10.17 -2.49
N VAL A 73 8.43 8.96 -2.22
CA VAL A 73 8.91 8.14 -1.11
C VAL A 73 10.31 7.62 -1.40
N THR A 74 10.60 7.19 -2.63
CA THR A 74 11.96 6.74 -2.99
C THR A 74 12.96 7.86 -2.75
N GLU A 75 12.68 9.05 -3.27
CA GLU A 75 13.55 10.21 -3.11
C GLU A 75 13.73 10.60 -1.64
N ARG A 76 12.65 10.60 -0.86
CA ARG A 76 12.72 10.91 0.57
C ARG A 76 13.68 9.98 1.32
N TYR A 77 13.68 8.69 0.99
CA TYR A 77 14.57 7.73 1.65
C TYR A 77 16.01 7.82 1.12
N LEU A 78 16.19 8.17 -0.16
CA LEU A 78 17.51 8.46 -0.71
C LEU A 78 18.15 9.71 -0.08
N GLU A 79 17.37 10.77 0.18
CA GLU A 79 17.82 11.95 0.93
C GLU A 79 18.38 11.57 2.31
N MET A 80 17.66 10.75 3.07
CA MET A 80 18.12 10.28 4.40
C MET A 80 19.45 9.52 4.31
N GLU A 81 19.59 8.69 3.27
CA GLU A 81 20.78 7.87 3.03
C GLU A 81 21.97 8.69 2.53
N ARG A 82 21.74 9.77 1.77
CA ARG A 82 22.78 10.74 1.40
C ARG A 82 23.28 11.52 2.62
N GLU A 83 22.39 11.88 3.54
CA GLU A 83 22.75 12.67 4.72
C GLU A 83 23.54 11.85 5.77
N TYR A 84 23.19 10.57 5.98
CA TYR A 84 23.88 9.73 6.96
C TYR A 84 24.36 8.41 6.37
N ALA A 85 25.68 8.29 6.21
CA ALA A 85 26.36 7.09 5.72
C ALA A 85 26.00 5.80 6.49
N THR A 86 25.62 5.91 7.78
CA THR A 86 25.19 4.75 8.58
C THR A 86 24.01 4.03 7.93
N LEU A 87 23.10 4.75 7.24
CA LEU A 87 21.92 4.19 6.58
C LEU A 87 22.24 3.49 5.25
N ARG A 88 23.40 3.77 4.63
CA ARG A 88 23.81 3.20 3.33
C ARG A 88 24.36 1.78 3.45
N ARG A 89 24.89 1.43 4.63
CA ARG A 89 25.47 0.11 4.88
C ARG A 89 24.44 -1.00 4.62
N ARG A 90 24.77 -1.90 3.69
CA ARG A 90 24.05 -3.18 3.50
C ARG A 90 24.09 -3.98 4.80
N HIS A 91 22.93 -4.41 5.26
CA HIS A 91 22.79 -5.06 6.56
C HIS A 91 21.82 -6.23 6.50
N ALA A 92 22.00 -7.18 7.43
CA ALA A 92 21.10 -8.32 7.59
C ALA A 92 19.81 -7.89 8.28
N GLU A 93 18.71 -8.61 8.02
CA GLU A 93 17.38 -8.28 8.56
C GLU A 93 17.35 -8.21 10.09
N LYS A 94 18.20 -9.01 10.77
CA LYS A 94 18.34 -8.99 12.23
C LYS A 94 18.65 -7.61 12.83
N VAL A 95 19.21 -6.67 12.06
CA VAL A 95 19.50 -5.32 12.54
C VAL A 95 18.57 -4.24 11.97
N SER A 96 17.56 -4.61 11.17
CA SER A 96 16.64 -3.68 10.53
C SER A 96 15.89 -2.79 11.54
N GLU A 97 15.55 -3.31 12.72
CA GLU A 97 14.90 -2.54 13.79
C GLU A 97 15.71 -1.30 14.21
N ARG A 98 17.03 -1.42 14.32
CA ARG A 98 17.91 -0.29 14.67
C ARG A 98 17.89 0.79 13.60
N TYR A 99 17.87 0.40 12.32
CA TYR A 99 17.80 1.32 11.19
C TYR A 99 16.43 1.98 11.09
N GLY A 100 15.36 1.23 11.35
CA GLY A 100 13.99 1.74 11.46
C GLY A 100 13.88 2.80 12.55
N ALA A 101 14.34 2.49 13.76
CA ALA A 101 14.36 3.45 14.88
C ALA A 101 15.17 4.71 14.56
N PHE A 102 16.34 4.57 13.91
CA PHE A 102 17.15 5.71 13.49
C PHE A 102 16.41 6.60 12.48
N ARG A 103 15.75 5.99 11.48
CA ARG A 103 14.94 6.75 10.50
C ARG A 103 13.78 7.47 11.18
N GLU A 104 13.11 6.80 12.12
CA GLU A 104 12.00 7.37 12.87
C GLU A 104 12.43 8.60 13.68
N GLU A 105 13.46 8.45 14.49
CA GLU A 105 13.94 9.52 15.39
C GLU A 105 14.43 10.75 14.62
N ARG A 106 15.14 10.55 13.50
CA ARG A 106 15.82 11.63 12.78
C ARG A 106 15.01 12.27 11.67
N PHE A 107 14.11 11.53 11.02
CA PHE A 107 13.52 11.97 9.76
C PHE A 107 12.02 11.84 9.68
N LEU A 108 11.44 10.80 10.28
CA LEU A 108 10.02 10.49 10.09
C LEU A 108 9.14 10.95 11.26
N LYS A 109 9.75 11.40 12.37
CA LYS A 109 9.03 11.98 13.50
C LYS A 109 8.19 13.17 13.05
N GLY A 110 6.87 13.04 13.17
CA GLY A 110 5.90 14.07 12.77
C GLY A 110 5.52 14.04 11.29
N GLU A 111 6.11 13.15 10.47
CA GLU A 111 5.54 12.86 9.16
C GLU A 111 4.25 12.06 9.33
N PHE A 112 3.14 12.58 8.81
CA PHE A 112 1.87 11.87 8.80
C PHE A 112 1.93 10.70 7.81
N GLY A 113 1.42 9.53 8.14
CA GLY A 113 1.23 8.44 7.19
C GLY A 113 -0.10 8.56 6.44
N GLY A 114 -0.17 8.14 5.18
CA GLY A 114 -1.39 8.30 4.37
C GLY A 114 -1.19 9.13 3.11
N ARG A 115 -2.29 9.70 2.58
CA ARG A 115 -2.27 10.36 1.26
C ARG A 115 -1.40 11.59 1.29
N GLY A 116 -0.44 11.68 0.37
CA GLY A 116 0.55 12.77 0.34
C GLY A 116 1.67 12.63 1.36
N SER A 117 1.69 11.54 2.13
CA SER A 117 2.80 11.18 3.00
C SER A 117 4.07 10.90 2.20
N ARG A 118 5.22 11.11 2.84
CA ARG A 118 6.53 10.62 2.36
C ARG A 118 7.00 9.38 3.12
N ARG A 119 6.18 8.85 4.04
CA ARG A 119 6.35 7.53 4.67
C ARG A 119 5.97 6.44 3.67
N ARG A 120 6.67 5.32 3.69
CA ARG A 120 6.31 4.13 2.91
C ARG A 120 4.94 3.64 3.37
N ALA A 121 4.06 3.34 2.41
CA ALA A 121 2.83 2.63 2.72
C ALA A 121 3.18 1.22 3.21
N PHE A 122 2.52 0.75 4.28
CA PHE A 122 2.77 -0.59 4.81
C PHE A 122 2.14 -1.64 3.90
N VAL A 123 0.87 -1.46 3.52
CA VAL A 123 0.19 -2.28 2.51
C VAL A 123 -0.33 -1.42 1.37
N THR A 124 -0.02 -1.83 0.15
CA THR A 124 -0.69 -1.35 -1.08
C THR A 124 -1.76 -2.37 -1.47
N HIS A 125 -3.03 -2.02 -1.26
CA HIS A 125 -4.14 -2.93 -1.50
C HIS A 125 -4.82 -2.63 -2.85
N PHE A 126 -4.70 -3.57 -3.78
CA PHE A 126 -5.29 -3.54 -5.13
C PHE A 126 -6.78 -3.95 -5.13
N THR A 127 -7.58 -3.25 -4.34
CA THR A 127 -9.04 -3.48 -4.24
C THR A 127 -9.68 -3.38 -5.61
N GLY A 128 -10.47 -4.39 -5.99
CA GLY A 128 -11.21 -4.42 -7.25
C GLY A 128 -10.40 -4.73 -8.50
N CYS A 129 -9.09 -5.05 -8.39
CA CYS A 129 -8.29 -5.45 -9.55
C CYS A 129 -8.47 -6.93 -9.95
N GLN A 130 -8.89 -7.80 -9.03
CA GLN A 130 -9.30 -9.19 -9.29
C GLN A 130 -8.45 -9.94 -10.36
N PRO A 131 -7.10 -9.97 -10.23
CA PRO A 131 -6.22 -10.51 -11.28
C PRO A 131 -6.39 -12.02 -11.52
N CYS A 132 -6.99 -12.75 -10.57
CA CYS A 132 -7.22 -14.19 -10.70
C CYS A 132 -8.49 -14.52 -11.50
N SER A 133 -9.56 -13.72 -11.39
CA SER A 133 -10.81 -13.96 -12.13
C SER A 133 -10.87 -13.19 -13.45
N GLY A 134 -10.12 -12.10 -13.58
CA GLY A 134 -10.16 -11.21 -14.75
C GLY A 134 -11.31 -10.19 -14.70
N ASP A 135 -12.32 -10.43 -13.86
CA ASP A 135 -13.47 -9.56 -13.62
C ASP A 135 -13.09 -8.34 -12.76
N HIS A 136 -12.15 -7.53 -13.22
CA HIS A 136 -11.77 -6.30 -12.54
C HIS A 136 -12.90 -5.27 -12.59
N ASN A 137 -12.91 -4.37 -11.60
CA ASN A 137 -13.86 -3.28 -11.53
C ASN A 137 -13.76 -2.44 -12.82
N PRO A 138 -14.86 -2.26 -13.58
CA PRO A 138 -14.86 -1.52 -14.85
C PRO A 138 -14.44 -0.05 -14.75
N SER A 139 -14.39 0.50 -13.54
CA SER A 139 -13.83 1.84 -13.30
C SER A 139 -12.31 1.92 -13.44
N TYR A 140 -11.62 0.77 -13.48
CA TYR A 140 -10.19 0.69 -13.76
C TYR A 140 -9.99 0.29 -15.22
N ASP A 141 -9.09 1.00 -15.90
CA ASP A 141 -8.87 0.83 -17.34
C ASP A 141 -7.89 -0.31 -17.64
N GLY A 142 -8.29 -1.20 -18.54
CA GLY A 142 -7.46 -2.23 -19.18
C GLY A 142 -6.43 -2.90 -18.25
N ASP A 143 -5.15 -2.80 -18.63
CA ASP A 143 -4.04 -3.45 -17.92
C ASP A 143 -3.50 -2.62 -16.74
N THR A 144 -4.16 -1.52 -16.37
CA THR A 144 -3.65 -0.59 -15.33
C THR A 144 -3.44 -1.32 -14.01
N CYS A 145 -4.39 -2.17 -13.60
CA CYS A 145 -4.25 -2.98 -12.40
C CYS A 145 -2.97 -3.82 -12.42
N TRP A 146 -2.71 -4.53 -13.53
CA TRP A 146 -1.55 -5.40 -13.66
C TRP A 146 -0.24 -4.61 -13.67
N ASN A 147 -0.19 -3.53 -14.45
CA ASN A 147 1.00 -2.68 -14.56
C ASN A 147 1.37 -2.04 -13.21
N GLU A 148 0.38 -1.59 -12.45
CA GLU A 148 0.61 -0.97 -11.15
C GLU A 148 0.95 -2.00 -10.07
N MET A 149 0.44 -3.24 -10.17
CA MET A 149 0.88 -4.36 -9.34
C MET A 149 2.37 -4.67 -9.55
N ILE A 150 2.85 -4.69 -10.79
CA ILE A 150 4.29 -4.86 -11.10
C ILE A 150 5.10 -3.72 -10.47
N ARG A 151 4.65 -2.47 -10.63
CA ARG A 151 5.33 -1.30 -10.05
C ARG A 151 5.41 -1.37 -8.52
N ALA A 152 4.32 -1.74 -7.86
CA ALA A 152 4.27 -1.90 -6.41
C ALA A 152 5.17 -3.04 -5.92
N LEU A 153 5.19 -4.18 -6.65
CA LEU A 153 6.07 -5.29 -6.34
C LEU A 153 7.54 -4.88 -6.46
N ASN A 154 7.93 -4.25 -7.57
CA ASN A 154 9.31 -3.79 -7.78
C ASN A 154 9.73 -2.71 -6.77
N PHE A 155 8.80 -1.84 -6.36
CA PHE A 155 9.05 -0.86 -5.30
C PHE A 155 9.35 -1.52 -3.96
N ALA A 156 8.59 -2.56 -3.60
CA ALA A 156 8.84 -3.36 -2.40
C ALA A 156 10.14 -4.17 -2.52
N ASP A 157 10.36 -4.80 -3.67
CA ASP A 157 11.52 -5.66 -3.94
C ASP A 157 12.82 -4.87 -3.88
N ASN A 158 12.83 -3.60 -4.31
CA ASN A 158 13.96 -2.70 -4.14
C ASN A 158 14.40 -2.52 -2.68
N GLN A 159 13.50 -2.70 -1.70
CA GLN A 159 13.88 -2.63 -0.29
C GLN A 159 14.72 -3.84 0.13
N VAL A 160 14.49 -4.99 -0.49
CA VAL A 160 15.23 -6.24 -0.26
C VAL A 160 16.48 -6.29 -1.12
N MET A 161 16.34 -6.08 -2.43
CA MET A 161 17.42 -6.23 -3.41
C MET A 161 18.58 -5.25 -3.19
N ARG A 162 18.32 -4.07 -2.62
CA ARG A 162 19.38 -3.13 -2.24
C ARG A 162 20.36 -3.69 -1.20
N ALA A 163 19.89 -4.55 -0.29
CA ALA A 163 20.78 -5.23 0.67
C ALA A 163 21.76 -6.17 -0.03
N TYR A 164 21.42 -6.67 -1.21
CA TYR A 164 22.26 -7.53 -2.06
C TYR A 164 23.03 -6.75 -3.14
N GLY A 165 22.80 -5.44 -3.26
CA GLY A 165 23.49 -4.59 -4.23
C GLY A 165 22.86 -4.54 -5.61
N TYR A 166 21.55 -4.72 -5.70
CA TYR A 166 20.80 -4.65 -6.93
C TYR A 166 19.59 -3.72 -6.79
N VAL A 167 19.09 -3.22 -7.91
CA VAL A 167 17.89 -2.37 -7.95
C VAL A 167 17.16 -2.50 -9.28
N HIS A 168 15.83 -2.39 -9.23
CA HIS A 168 14.97 -2.07 -10.36
C HIS A 168 15.05 -0.56 -10.60
N THR A 169 15.71 -0.15 -11.69
CA THR A 169 15.79 1.27 -12.10
C THR A 169 14.50 1.78 -12.74
N ASP A 170 13.74 0.87 -13.34
CA ASP A 170 12.43 1.14 -13.92
C ASP A 170 11.41 0.20 -13.28
N LEU A 171 10.55 0.74 -12.42
CA LEU A 171 9.55 -0.03 -11.69
C LEU A 171 8.52 -0.70 -12.61
N SER A 172 8.39 -0.27 -13.87
CA SER A 172 7.47 -0.87 -14.84
C SER A 172 8.01 -2.14 -15.51
N LYS A 173 9.29 -2.47 -15.30
CA LYS A 173 9.97 -3.59 -15.98
C LYS A 173 10.37 -4.68 -15.00
N THR A 174 10.32 -5.93 -15.45
CA THR A 174 10.64 -7.11 -14.62
C THR A 174 12.07 -7.62 -14.80
N SER A 175 12.86 -7.10 -15.75
CA SER A 175 14.22 -7.61 -16.03
C SER A 175 15.09 -6.62 -16.82
N PRO A 176 16.45 -6.67 -16.68
CA PRO A 176 17.21 -7.19 -15.55
C PRO A 176 17.51 -6.11 -14.49
N LEU A 177 17.67 -6.56 -13.24
CA LEU A 177 18.17 -5.74 -12.13
C LEU A 177 19.54 -5.13 -12.47
N GLN A 178 19.75 -3.89 -12.04
CA GLN A 178 21.02 -3.20 -12.21
C GLN A 178 21.87 -3.30 -10.94
N PRO A 179 23.18 -3.54 -11.05
CA PRO A 179 24.06 -3.53 -9.90
C PRO A 179 24.18 -2.11 -9.33
N LEU A 180 24.23 -2.01 -8.01
CA LEU A 180 24.47 -0.76 -7.29
C LEU A 180 25.90 -0.71 -6.75
N PRO A 181 26.54 0.48 -6.76
CA PRO A 181 27.78 0.73 -6.03
C PRO A 181 27.66 0.33 -4.56
N PHE A 182 28.79 0.01 -3.93
CA PHE A 182 28.80 -0.46 -2.55
C PHE A 182 28.20 0.56 -1.57
N ASP A 183 28.44 1.85 -1.81
CA ASP A 183 28.03 2.96 -0.92
C ASP A 183 26.94 3.85 -1.53
N TYR A 184 26.17 3.34 -2.51
CA TYR A 184 25.02 4.05 -3.06
C TYR A 184 24.04 4.48 -1.95
N PRO A 185 23.45 5.70 -1.98
CA PRO A 185 23.47 6.70 -3.05
C PRO A 185 24.54 7.79 -2.86
N ASP A 186 25.74 7.47 -2.40
CA ASP A 186 26.83 8.45 -2.39
C ASP A 186 27.17 8.90 -3.82
N GLU A 187 26.99 10.20 -4.09
CA GLU A 187 27.26 10.83 -5.39
C GLU A 187 28.73 11.30 -5.51
N THR A 188 29.58 11.01 -4.52
CA THR A 188 31.01 11.36 -4.56
C THR A 188 31.82 10.50 -5.55
N TRP A 189 31.65 10.79 -6.85
CA TRP A 189 32.63 10.52 -7.91
C TRP A 189 32.69 11.67 -8.90
#